data_AF-A0A8B6M7T0-F1
#
_entry.id   AF-A0A8B6M7T0-F1
#
_cell.length_a   1.000
_cell.length_b   1.000
_cell.length_c   1.000
_cell.angle_alpha   90.00
_cell.angle_beta   90.00
_cell.angle_gamma   90.00
#
_symmetry.space_group_name_H-M   'P 1'
#
loop_
_entity.id
_entity.type
_entity.pdbx_description
1 polymer ?
#
loop_
_entity_poly.entity_id
_entity_poly.type
_entity_poly.pdbx_seq_one_letter_code
_entity_poly.pdbx_strand_id
1 'polypeptide(L)'
;MISGQQALFEIEQATAAIRIQESDCANQLLATDQELARLRATRGELLRKLASARLDAMRSEQIAGEIASAEQRALRMIAESRATLESLSARIGAAQTARAEAETERREKAGEVARILGRLEELQAGVEPKVRGSAEWIAQKERVDRAQHVFEASDAKATQAETDRAAKGKPYEDDPLFMYLWSRGFGAAQYRSGFLVRFFDEKVARLIGFHAARPNYAMLKEIPLRLRAHAERCRAELAAERQKLADIEKAGLEAAGAGAFEEELRAARTALAAADDRLKAADAALRTLDAERDKALNEEVQATTARAVDILSNADSNESIRELYRKAAMTRAIEDDVAVQDIEANDRSLAASERQRADLIGKARQLAQRRSDIEAERAKFYRRGYDNPMGQFDNENAIADALGAILKGVVQGAVLGTVLQGGYNERQRRADSGFGGDRGFNFPGAEGGGSGGGWIGGDSGGGDGFRTGGGF
;
A
#
# COMPACT_ATOMS: atom_id res chain seq x y z
N MET A 1 19.46 -7.44 -12.83
CA MET A 1 18.26 -8.08 -12.21
C MET A 1 18.40 -7.85 -10.73
N ILE A 2 17.44 -7.16 -10.14
CA ILE A 2 17.46 -6.82 -8.71
C ILE A 2 16.31 -7.51 -7.99
N SER A 3 16.48 -7.82 -6.71
CA SER A 3 15.38 -8.33 -5.90
C SER A 3 14.36 -7.23 -5.60
N GLY A 4 13.13 -7.61 -5.22
CA GLY A 4 12.14 -6.63 -4.76
C GLY A 4 12.62 -5.79 -3.58
N GLN A 5 13.42 -6.38 -2.69
CA GLN A 5 14.04 -5.65 -1.56
C GLN A 5 15.07 -4.61 -2.01
N GLN A 6 15.83 -4.90 -3.07
CA GLN A 6 16.77 -3.94 -3.65
C GLN A 6 16.04 -2.79 -4.36
N ALA A 7 14.99 -3.09 -5.12
CA ALA A 7 14.14 -2.07 -5.76
C ALA A 7 13.48 -1.16 -4.70
N LEU A 8 13.00 -1.73 -3.60
CA LEU A 8 12.48 -0.96 -2.48
C LEU A 8 13.55 -0.05 -1.87
N PHE A 9 14.77 -0.57 -1.68
CA PHE A 9 15.89 0.22 -1.15
C PHE A 9 16.24 1.42 -2.04
N GLU A 10 16.18 1.29 -3.36
CA GLU A 10 16.36 2.42 -4.27
C GLU A 10 15.28 3.50 -4.11
N ILE A 11 14.02 3.09 -3.96
CA ILE A 11 12.89 4.00 -3.69
C ILE A 11 13.10 4.74 -2.36
N GLU A 12 13.60 4.02 -1.34
CA GLU A 12 13.89 4.57 -0.02
C GLU A 12 15.06 5.55 -0.06
N GLN A 13 16.15 5.23 -0.78
CA GLN A 13 17.25 6.17 -1.02
C GLN A 13 16.79 7.44 -1.73
N ALA A 14 15.94 7.32 -2.75
CA ALA A 14 15.39 8.47 -3.44
C ALA A 14 14.53 9.32 -2.49
N THR A 15 13.72 8.68 -1.64
CA THR A 15 12.93 9.38 -0.62
C THR A 15 13.83 10.12 0.38
N ALA A 16 14.91 9.48 0.86
CA ALA A 16 15.89 10.08 1.76
C ALA A 16 16.60 11.27 1.10
N ALA A 17 16.98 11.17 -0.18
CA ALA A 17 17.60 12.25 -0.93
C ALA A 17 16.68 13.50 -1.03
N ILE A 18 15.38 13.30 -1.28
CA ILE A 18 14.41 14.43 -1.27
C ILE A 18 14.29 15.03 0.13
N ARG A 19 14.26 14.20 1.17
CA ARG A 19 14.17 14.69 2.56
C ARG A 19 15.39 15.51 2.97
N ILE A 20 16.59 15.16 2.50
CA ILE A 20 17.80 15.99 2.68
C ILE A 20 17.61 17.35 1.98
N GLN A 21 17.12 17.36 0.73
CA GLN A 21 16.84 18.61 0.01
C GLN A 21 15.77 19.47 0.71
N GLU A 22 14.73 18.86 1.29
CA GLU A 22 13.72 19.57 2.09
C GLU A 22 14.35 20.21 3.33
N SER A 23 15.20 19.48 4.06
CA SER A 23 15.90 19.99 5.24
C SER A 23 16.84 21.14 4.89
N ASP A 24 17.59 21.02 3.78
CA ASP A 24 18.45 22.10 3.28
C ASP A 24 17.63 23.34 2.90
N CYS A 25 16.50 23.14 2.24
CA CYS A 25 15.59 24.22 1.88
C CYS A 25 14.98 24.89 3.13
N ALA A 26 14.61 24.11 4.14
CA ALA A 26 14.12 24.63 5.42
C ALA A 26 15.19 25.44 6.16
N ASN A 27 16.44 24.98 6.18
CA ASN A 27 17.56 25.73 6.78
C ASN A 27 17.82 27.04 6.05
N GLN A 28 17.74 27.05 4.72
CA GLN A 28 17.86 28.27 3.91
C GLN A 28 16.70 29.25 4.14
N LEU A 29 15.48 28.74 4.33
CA LEU A 29 14.32 29.56 4.70
C LEU A 29 14.55 30.22 6.06
N LEU A 30 14.96 29.46 7.07
CA LEU A 30 15.27 29.99 8.41
C LEU A 30 16.37 31.06 8.36
N ALA A 31 17.42 30.86 7.57
CA ALA A 31 18.48 31.85 7.39
C ALA A 31 17.98 33.13 6.70
N THR A 32 17.13 32.98 5.68
CA THR A 32 16.52 34.12 4.96
C THR A 32 15.55 34.89 5.87
N ASP A 33 14.81 34.21 6.72
CA ASP A 33 13.92 34.84 7.70
C ASP A 33 14.71 35.63 8.76
N GLN A 34 15.88 35.14 9.17
CA GLN A 34 16.80 35.87 10.05
C GLN A 34 17.35 37.13 9.39
N GLU A 35 17.74 37.03 8.13
CA GLU A 35 18.19 38.18 7.33
C GLU A 35 17.10 39.25 7.24
N LEU A 36 15.87 38.85 6.90
CA LEU A 36 14.72 39.75 6.81
C LEU A 36 14.41 40.45 8.13
N ALA A 37 14.46 39.72 9.25
CA ALA A 37 14.26 40.31 10.57
C ALA A 37 15.34 41.36 10.90
N ARG A 38 16.61 41.08 10.58
CA ARG A 38 17.72 42.03 10.76
C ARG A 38 17.55 43.27 9.88
N LEU A 39 17.25 43.09 8.59
CA LEU A 39 17.07 44.18 7.64
C LEU A 39 15.93 45.11 8.09
N ARG A 40 14.79 44.54 8.53
CA ARG A 40 13.66 45.30 9.07
C ARG A 40 14.03 46.10 10.33
N ALA A 41 14.78 45.50 11.26
CA ALA A 41 15.25 46.21 12.46
C ALA A 41 16.19 47.37 12.10
N THR A 42 17.14 47.16 11.18
CA THR A 42 18.03 48.22 10.69
C THR A 42 17.26 49.35 10.03
N ARG A 43 16.24 49.03 9.22
CA ARG A 43 15.35 50.03 8.61
C ARG A 43 14.63 50.87 9.66
N GLY A 44 14.05 50.22 10.67
CA GLY A 44 13.38 50.91 11.79
C GLY A 44 14.30 51.85 12.56
N GLU A 45 15.57 51.45 12.77
CA GLU A 45 16.60 52.32 13.36
C GLU A 45 16.93 53.54 12.50
N LEU A 46 17.07 53.37 11.18
CA LEU A 46 17.34 54.45 10.24
C LEU A 46 16.18 55.46 10.20
N LEU A 47 14.94 54.97 10.18
CA LEU A 47 13.74 55.82 10.24
C LEU A 47 13.63 56.58 11.57
N ARG A 48 13.97 55.93 12.69
CA ARG A 48 14.04 56.61 14.01
C ARG A 48 15.08 57.73 14.02
N LYS A 49 16.28 57.49 13.46
CA LYS A 49 17.31 58.53 13.33
C LYS A 49 16.79 59.72 12.52
N LEU A 50 16.17 59.47 11.37
CA LEU A 50 15.56 60.50 10.52
C LEU A 50 14.44 61.28 11.24
N ALA A 51 13.57 60.58 11.99
CA ALA A 51 12.49 61.22 12.74
C ALA A 51 13.00 62.08 13.90
N SER A 52 14.01 61.59 14.63
CA SER A 52 14.64 62.30 15.76
C SER A 52 15.38 63.57 15.33
N ALA A 53 15.93 63.58 14.11
CA ALA A 53 16.56 64.75 13.52
C ALA A 53 15.54 65.83 13.08
N ARG A 54 14.27 65.47 12.86
CA ARG A 54 13.26 66.34 12.20
C ARG A 54 12.13 66.88 13.09
N LEU A 55 11.68 66.15 14.11
CA LEU A 55 10.47 66.51 14.86
C LEU A 55 10.79 67.24 16.16
N ASP A 56 9.99 68.26 16.51
CA ASP A 56 9.94 68.84 17.85
C ASP A 56 9.85 67.71 18.89
N ALA A 57 10.75 67.74 19.88
CA ALA A 57 11.04 66.65 20.80
C ALA A 57 9.79 65.97 21.41
N MET A 58 8.70 66.72 21.63
CA MET A 58 7.47 66.18 22.25
C MET A 58 6.57 65.37 21.30
N ARG A 59 6.53 65.67 19.99
CA ARG A 59 5.79 64.86 19.01
C ARG A 59 6.62 63.68 18.50
N SER A 60 7.95 63.78 18.56
CA SER A 60 8.86 62.70 18.16
C SER A 60 8.84 61.53 19.14
N GLU A 61 8.75 61.78 20.46
CA GLU A 61 8.71 60.71 21.48
C GLU A 61 7.48 59.81 21.38
N GLN A 62 6.30 60.38 21.08
CA GLN A 62 5.05 59.63 21.05
C GLN A 62 4.96 58.71 19.82
N ILE A 63 5.34 59.21 18.64
CA ILE A 63 5.41 58.43 17.40
C ILE A 63 6.53 57.38 17.47
N ALA A 64 7.70 57.74 18.01
CA ALA A 64 8.79 56.80 18.20
C ALA A 64 8.42 55.66 19.17
N GLY A 65 7.66 55.94 20.23
CA GLY A 65 7.16 54.94 21.17
C GLY A 65 6.16 53.97 20.54
N GLU A 66 5.22 54.47 19.72
CA GLU A 66 4.25 53.64 19.00
C GLU A 66 4.95 52.71 17.99
N ILE A 67 5.89 53.23 17.20
CA ILE A 67 6.70 52.45 16.24
C ILE A 67 7.52 51.39 16.98
N ALA A 68 8.20 51.73 18.08
CA ALA A 68 8.98 50.77 18.85
C ALA A 68 8.12 49.65 19.45
N SER A 69 6.91 49.96 19.91
CA SER A 69 5.97 48.97 20.45
C SER A 69 5.41 48.04 19.36
N ALA A 70 5.19 48.56 18.16
CA ALA A 70 4.75 47.81 16.99
C ALA A 70 5.89 46.88 16.49
N GLU A 71 7.10 47.42 16.40
CA GLU A 71 8.32 46.70 16.02
C GLU A 71 8.62 45.55 16.98
N GLN A 72 8.59 45.80 18.29
CA GLN A 72 8.79 44.74 19.29
C GLN A 72 7.72 43.64 19.24
N ARG A 73 6.47 43.97 18.93
CA ARG A 73 5.40 42.97 18.77
C ARG A 73 5.62 42.13 17.52
N ALA A 74 5.95 42.78 16.40
CA ALA A 74 6.25 42.11 15.14
C ALA A 74 7.47 41.17 15.27
N LEU A 75 8.56 41.64 15.90
CA LEU A 75 9.76 40.83 16.13
C LEU A 75 9.49 39.65 17.06
N ARG A 76 8.66 39.82 18.10
CA ARG A 76 8.24 38.71 18.98
C ARG A 76 7.46 37.65 18.21
N MET A 77 6.49 38.05 17.39
CA MET A 77 5.71 37.11 16.56
C MET A 77 6.60 36.35 15.56
N ILE A 78 7.58 37.02 14.96
CA ILE A 78 8.57 36.38 14.06
C ILE A 78 9.46 35.40 14.84
N ALA A 79 9.90 35.77 16.05
CA ALA A 79 10.73 34.91 16.89
C ALA A 79 10.00 33.66 17.37
N GLU A 80 8.73 33.79 17.77
CA GLU A 80 7.85 32.67 18.13
C GLU A 80 7.66 31.72 16.95
N SER A 81 7.35 32.28 15.77
CA SER A 81 7.20 31.53 14.52
C SER A 81 8.48 30.80 14.09
N ARG A 82 9.63 31.40 14.35
CA ARG A 82 10.90 30.76 14.07
C ARG A 82 11.14 29.59 15.02
N ALA A 83 10.86 29.77 16.31
CA ALA A 83 11.05 28.73 17.32
C ALA A 83 10.16 27.50 17.05
N THR A 84 8.94 27.70 16.57
CA THR A 84 8.03 26.61 16.15
C THR A 84 8.60 25.84 14.97
N LEU A 85 9.06 26.52 13.91
CA LEU A 85 9.67 25.87 12.74
C LEU A 85 10.99 25.16 13.07
N GLU A 86 11.84 25.75 13.91
CA GLU A 86 13.08 25.11 14.38
C GLU A 86 12.77 23.84 15.19
N SER A 87 11.79 23.90 16.10
CA SER A 87 11.34 22.73 16.87
C SER A 87 10.77 21.63 15.97
N LEU A 88 9.94 21.99 14.99
CA LEU A 88 9.39 21.05 14.01
C LEU A 88 10.48 20.41 13.16
N SER A 89 11.44 21.20 12.67
CA SER A 89 12.58 20.70 11.90
C SER A 89 13.40 19.68 12.71
N ALA A 90 13.69 19.97 13.98
CA ALA A 90 14.40 19.04 14.86
C ALA A 90 13.61 17.74 15.11
N ARG A 91 12.29 17.84 15.35
CA ARG A 91 11.40 16.67 15.52
C ARG A 91 11.34 15.82 14.26
N ILE A 92 11.25 16.46 13.08
CA ILE A 92 11.27 15.78 11.79
C ILE A 92 12.61 15.07 11.58
N GLY A 93 13.73 15.73 11.86
CA GLY A 93 15.06 15.12 11.78
C GLY A 93 15.18 13.87 12.65
N ALA A 94 14.76 13.95 13.91
CA ALA A 94 14.77 12.79 14.82
C ALA A 94 13.85 11.65 14.33
N ALA A 95 12.65 11.98 13.84
CA ALA A 95 11.72 10.99 13.30
C ALA A 95 12.23 10.35 11.99
N GLN A 96 12.99 11.10 11.17
CA GLN A 96 13.66 10.57 9.98
C GLN A 96 14.75 9.57 10.35
N THR A 97 15.56 9.87 11.38
CA THR A 97 16.55 8.92 11.91
C THR A 97 15.88 7.65 12.42
N ALA A 98 14.83 7.78 13.24
CA ALA A 98 14.08 6.63 13.76
C ALA A 98 13.46 5.77 12.64
N ARG A 99 12.94 6.40 11.58
CA ARG A 99 12.44 5.70 10.39
C ARG A 99 13.55 4.93 9.68
N ALA A 100 14.72 5.55 9.47
CA ALA A 100 15.85 4.91 8.79
C ALA A 100 16.41 3.71 9.58
N GLU A 101 16.41 3.80 10.91
CA GLU A 101 16.75 2.69 11.81
C GLU A 101 15.72 1.55 11.71
N ALA A 102 14.42 1.85 11.77
CA ALA A 102 13.36 0.86 11.62
C ALA A 102 13.38 0.18 10.24
N GLU A 103 13.68 0.93 9.19
CA GLU A 103 13.84 0.45 7.81
C GLU A 103 15.04 -0.50 7.67
N THR A 104 16.16 -0.16 8.31
CA THR A 104 17.35 -1.03 8.38
C THR A 104 17.05 -2.32 9.12
N GLU A 105 16.41 -2.25 10.30
CA GLU A 105 16.00 -3.43 11.06
C GLU A 105 15.07 -4.33 10.23
N ARG A 106 14.06 -3.73 9.59
CA ARG A 106 13.09 -4.44 8.76
C ARG A 106 13.77 -5.16 7.59
N ARG A 107 14.72 -4.52 6.92
CA ARG A 107 15.53 -5.14 5.85
C ARG A 107 16.37 -6.30 6.37
N GLU A 108 17.00 -6.17 7.54
CA GLU A 108 17.76 -7.27 8.14
C GLU A 108 16.87 -8.48 8.43
N LYS A 109 15.67 -8.26 8.98
CA LYS A 109 14.68 -9.32 9.23
C LYS A 109 14.14 -9.93 7.94
N ALA A 110 13.89 -9.12 6.91
CA ALA A 110 13.46 -9.60 5.60
C ALA A 110 14.54 -10.46 4.92
N GLY A 111 15.81 -10.05 5.04
CA GLY A 111 16.97 -10.83 4.58
C GLY A 111 17.15 -12.14 5.37
N GLU A 112 16.83 -12.15 6.66
CA GLU A 112 16.80 -13.37 7.49
C GLU A 112 15.76 -14.37 7.01
N VAL A 113 14.53 -13.92 6.76
CA VAL A 113 13.47 -14.73 6.17
C VAL A 113 13.90 -15.30 4.81
N ALA A 114 14.44 -14.46 3.92
CA ALA A 114 14.91 -14.88 2.60
C ALA A 114 16.00 -15.96 2.69
N ARG A 115 16.95 -15.82 3.62
CA ARG A 115 18.02 -16.80 3.85
C ARG A 115 17.48 -18.14 4.36
N ILE A 116 16.52 -18.12 5.28
CA ILE A 116 15.88 -19.34 5.80
C ILE A 116 15.11 -20.04 4.67
N LEU A 117 14.34 -19.30 3.87
CA LEU A 117 13.65 -19.84 2.70
C LEU A 117 14.63 -20.44 1.68
N GLY A 118 15.77 -19.79 1.42
CA GLY A 118 16.81 -20.32 0.54
C GLY A 118 17.40 -21.65 1.03
N ARG A 119 17.74 -21.75 2.33
CA ARG A 119 18.22 -23.01 2.95
C ARG A 119 17.16 -24.11 2.87
N LEU A 120 15.89 -23.73 2.99
CA LEU A 120 14.77 -24.65 2.90
C LEU A 120 14.55 -25.18 1.47
N GLU A 121 14.63 -24.31 0.47
CA GLU A 121 14.63 -24.73 -0.95
C GLU A 121 15.79 -25.69 -1.25
N GLU A 122 16.97 -25.43 -0.69
CA GLU A 122 18.16 -26.30 -0.86
C GLU A 122 17.96 -27.66 -0.19
N LEU A 123 17.37 -27.69 1.01
CA LEU A 123 16.99 -28.93 1.69
C LEU A 123 16.01 -29.73 0.83
N GLN A 124 14.94 -29.09 0.37
CA GLN A 124 13.91 -29.74 -0.46
C GLN A 124 14.51 -30.27 -1.75
N ALA A 125 15.29 -29.48 -2.48
CA ALA A 125 15.95 -29.90 -3.72
C ALA A 125 16.91 -31.09 -3.50
N GLY A 126 17.51 -31.21 -2.31
CA GLY A 126 18.37 -32.35 -1.96
C GLY A 126 17.63 -33.62 -1.50
N VAL A 127 16.43 -33.47 -0.93
CA VAL A 127 15.60 -34.56 -0.39
C VAL A 127 14.66 -35.13 -1.44
N GLU A 128 14.04 -34.27 -2.24
CA GLU A 128 13.08 -34.63 -3.30
C GLU A 128 13.56 -35.78 -4.19
N PRO A 129 14.77 -35.75 -4.80
CA PRO A 129 15.23 -36.85 -5.65
C PRO A 129 15.44 -38.16 -4.87
N LYS A 130 15.80 -38.10 -3.58
CA LYS A 130 16.02 -39.29 -2.74
C LYS A 130 14.69 -39.95 -2.39
N VAL A 131 13.68 -39.16 -2.05
CA VAL A 131 12.34 -39.64 -1.73
C VAL A 131 11.65 -40.17 -2.98
N ARG A 132 11.71 -39.44 -4.11
CA ARG A 132 11.15 -39.89 -5.40
C ARG A 132 11.83 -41.16 -5.92
N GLY A 133 13.11 -41.36 -5.60
CA GLY A 133 13.86 -42.59 -5.91
C GLY A 133 13.56 -43.76 -4.98
N SER A 134 12.80 -43.57 -3.89
CA SER A 134 12.49 -44.65 -2.94
C SER A 134 11.43 -45.60 -3.49
N ALA A 135 11.58 -46.90 -3.18
CA ALA A 135 10.62 -47.91 -3.60
C ALA A 135 9.21 -47.67 -3.03
N GLU A 136 9.13 -47.10 -1.82
CA GLU A 136 7.88 -46.75 -1.14
C GLU A 136 7.13 -45.65 -1.89
N TRP A 137 7.81 -44.57 -2.29
CA TRP A 137 7.21 -43.48 -3.05
C TRP A 137 6.76 -43.95 -4.43
N ILE A 138 7.58 -44.72 -5.16
CA ILE A 138 7.23 -45.24 -6.49
C ILE A 138 5.97 -46.11 -6.40
N ALA A 139 5.92 -47.05 -5.45
CA ALA A 139 4.77 -47.93 -5.27
C ALA A 139 3.49 -47.15 -4.91
N GLN A 140 3.60 -46.11 -4.08
CA GLN A 140 2.47 -45.27 -3.70
C GLN A 140 2.03 -44.36 -4.86
N LYS A 141 2.96 -43.81 -5.65
CA LYS A 141 2.65 -43.01 -6.84
C LYS A 141 1.87 -43.81 -7.86
N GLU A 142 2.25 -45.06 -8.11
CA GLU A 142 1.48 -45.94 -8.99
C GLU A 142 0.05 -46.21 -8.48
N ARG A 143 -0.15 -46.29 -7.16
CA ARG A 143 -1.50 -46.43 -6.58
C ARG A 143 -2.34 -45.18 -6.82
N VAL A 144 -1.74 -44.00 -6.67
CA VAL A 144 -2.40 -42.72 -6.99
C VAL A 144 -2.76 -42.67 -8.48
N ASP A 145 -1.86 -43.07 -9.38
CA ASP A 145 -2.11 -43.03 -10.82
C ASP A 145 -3.21 -44.02 -11.23
N ARG A 146 -3.22 -45.23 -10.65
CA ARG A 146 -4.31 -46.18 -10.85
C ARG A 146 -5.65 -45.64 -10.33
N ALA A 147 -5.66 -45.07 -9.12
CA ALA A 147 -6.87 -44.48 -8.54
C ALA A 147 -7.38 -43.28 -9.37
N GLN A 148 -6.47 -42.47 -9.90
CA GLN A 148 -6.78 -41.34 -10.79
C GLN A 148 -7.47 -41.82 -12.06
N HIS A 149 -6.89 -42.81 -12.75
CA HIS A 149 -7.50 -43.39 -13.94
C HIS A 149 -8.88 -44.00 -13.68
N VAL A 150 -9.06 -44.67 -12.54
CA VAL A 150 -10.37 -45.23 -12.14
C VAL A 150 -11.37 -44.12 -11.85
N PHE A 151 -10.96 -43.06 -11.16
CA PHE A 151 -11.81 -41.90 -10.89
C PHE A 151 -12.23 -41.20 -12.20
N GLU A 152 -11.30 -40.85 -13.08
CA GLU A 152 -11.58 -40.21 -14.37
C GLU A 152 -12.52 -41.04 -15.23
N ALA A 153 -12.28 -42.35 -15.33
CA ALA A 153 -13.15 -43.26 -16.07
C ALA A 153 -14.54 -43.38 -15.43
N SER A 154 -14.63 -43.35 -14.11
CA SER A 154 -15.91 -43.45 -13.38
C SER A 154 -16.71 -42.16 -13.47
N ASP A 155 -16.06 -41.00 -13.38
CA ASP A 155 -16.69 -39.69 -13.51
C ASP A 155 -17.16 -39.44 -14.95
N ALA A 156 -16.36 -39.83 -15.95
CA ALA A 156 -16.77 -39.79 -17.36
C ALA A 156 -17.99 -40.70 -17.62
N LYS A 157 -18.01 -41.92 -17.06
CA LYS A 157 -19.17 -42.83 -17.15
C LYS A 157 -20.40 -42.27 -16.43
N ALA A 158 -20.24 -41.66 -15.26
CA ALA A 158 -21.33 -41.04 -14.53
C ALA A 158 -21.92 -39.87 -15.32
N THR A 159 -21.06 -39.00 -15.85
CA THR A 159 -21.46 -37.86 -16.69
C THR A 159 -22.18 -38.33 -17.96
N GLN A 160 -21.66 -39.36 -18.65
CA GLN A 160 -22.31 -39.94 -19.82
C GLN A 160 -23.67 -40.58 -19.47
N ALA A 161 -23.79 -41.23 -18.31
CA ALA A 161 -25.06 -41.79 -17.87
C ALA A 161 -26.09 -40.71 -17.50
N GLU A 162 -25.64 -39.59 -16.93
CA GLU A 162 -26.48 -38.42 -16.63
C GLU A 162 -27.01 -37.77 -17.92
N THR A 163 -26.17 -37.61 -18.95
CA THR A 163 -26.58 -37.09 -20.26
C THR A 163 -27.50 -38.07 -21.01
N ASP A 164 -27.20 -39.37 -20.99
CA ASP A 164 -28.07 -40.42 -21.54
C ASP A 164 -29.44 -40.44 -20.87
N ARG A 165 -29.49 -40.27 -19.54
CA ARG A 165 -30.74 -40.16 -18.79
C ARG A 165 -31.51 -38.90 -19.15
N ALA A 166 -30.84 -37.76 -19.33
CA ALA A 166 -31.47 -36.53 -19.78
C ALA A 166 -32.05 -36.66 -21.20
N ALA A 167 -31.38 -37.36 -22.12
CA ALA A 167 -31.85 -37.57 -23.49
C ALA A 167 -32.98 -38.62 -23.57
N LYS A 168 -32.79 -39.78 -22.94
CA LYS A 168 -33.74 -40.91 -22.97
C LYS A 168 -34.91 -40.73 -22.00
N GLY A 169 -34.81 -39.79 -21.05
CA GLY A 169 -35.86 -39.46 -20.08
C GLY A 169 -36.96 -38.58 -20.66
N LYS A 170 -36.62 -37.69 -21.63
CA LYS A 170 -37.57 -36.74 -22.24
C LYS A 170 -38.86 -37.40 -22.74
N PRO A 171 -38.83 -38.50 -23.52
CA PRO A 171 -40.07 -39.11 -24.02
C PRO A 171 -41.02 -39.61 -22.92
N TYR A 172 -40.49 -39.95 -21.73
CA TYR A 172 -41.31 -40.36 -20.59
C TYR A 172 -41.80 -39.16 -19.77
N GLU A 173 -41.00 -38.10 -19.68
CA GLU A 173 -41.32 -36.88 -18.93
C GLU A 173 -42.29 -35.96 -19.69
N ASP A 174 -42.24 -36.01 -21.02
CA ASP A 174 -43.14 -35.27 -21.92
C ASP A 174 -44.54 -35.91 -22.01
N ASP A 175 -44.74 -37.15 -21.55
CA ASP A 175 -46.06 -37.80 -21.44
C ASP A 175 -46.72 -37.50 -20.07
N PRO A 176 -47.76 -36.66 -20.02
CA PRO A 176 -48.43 -36.29 -18.77
C PRO A 176 -49.16 -37.46 -18.10
N LEU A 177 -49.65 -38.43 -18.88
CA LEU A 177 -50.35 -39.61 -18.36
C LEU A 177 -49.36 -40.59 -17.72
N PHE A 178 -48.17 -40.74 -18.32
CA PHE A 178 -47.08 -41.52 -17.74
C PHE A 178 -46.62 -40.93 -16.40
N MET A 179 -46.36 -39.62 -16.36
CA MET A 179 -45.91 -38.92 -15.15
C MET A 179 -46.98 -38.89 -14.05
N TYR A 180 -48.27 -38.83 -14.42
CA TYR A 180 -49.38 -38.95 -13.48
C TYR A 180 -49.38 -40.32 -12.77
N LEU A 181 -49.29 -41.42 -13.52
CA LEU A 181 -49.26 -42.77 -12.95
C LEU A 181 -47.97 -43.04 -12.16
N TRP A 182 -46.84 -42.50 -12.63
CA TRP A 182 -45.55 -42.59 -11.95
C TRP A 182 -45.53 -41.83 -10.60
N SER A 183 -45.99 -40.59 -10.57
CA SER A 183 -46.03 -39.75 -9.35
C SER A 183 -46.96 -40.31 -8.28
N ARG A 184 -48.07 -40.95 -8.68
CA ARG A 184 -48.93 -41.71 -7.76
C ARG A 184 -48.33 -43.02 -7.26
N GLY A 185 -47.25 -43.50 -7.88
CA GLY A 185 -46.63 -44.77 -7.55
C GLY A 185 -47.45 -45.98 -8.00
N PHE A 186 -48.28 -45.86 -9.05
CA PHE A 186 -49.11 -46.94 -9.58
C PHE A 186 -48.26 -48.20 -9.84
N GLY A 187 -48.71 -49.36 -9.35
CA GLY A 187 -47.97 -50.62 -9.46
C GLY A 187 -46.80 -50.82 -8.48
N ALA A 188 -46.56 -49.90 -7.53
CA ALA A 188 -45.67 -50.12 -6.39
C ALA A 188 -46.44 -50.58 -5.15
N ALA A 189 -45.76 -51.25 -4.20
CA ALA A 189 -46.37 -51.70 -2.94
C ALA A 189 -46.95 -50.55 -2.09
N GLN A 190 -46.47 -49.32 -2.31
CA GLN A 190 -46.92 -48.10 -1.64
C GLN A 190 -48.14 -47.42 -2.28
N TYR A 191 -48.66 -47.94 -3.41
CA TYR A 191 -49.83 -47.37 -4.07
C TYR A 191 -51.10 -47.59 -3.23
N ARG A 192 -51.71 -46.50 -2.76
CA ARG A 192 -52.97 -46.52 -2.02
C ARG A 192 -54.00 -45.70 -2.77
N SER A 193 -54.98 -46.36 -3.39
CA SER A 193 -56.13 -45.70 -4.02
C SER A 193 -57.39 -46.55 -3.92
N GLY A 194 -58.56 -45.90 -4.03
CA GLY A 194 -59.87 -46.56 -4.01
C GLY A 194 -60.18 -47.35 -5.29
N PHE A 195 -61.15 -48.26 -5.23
CA PHE A 195 -61.46 -49.21 -6.31
C PHE A 195 -61.76 -48.55 -7.67
N LEU A 196 -62.51 -47.43 -7.68
CA LEU A 196 -62.85 -46.69 -8.90
C LEU A 196 -61.61 -46.02 -9.54
N VAL A 197 -60.77 -45.39 -8.73
CA VAL A 197 -59.55 -44.73 -9.19
C VAL A 197 -58.57 -45.77 -9.76
N ARG A 198 -58.45 -46.92 -9.10
CA ARG A 198 -57.60 -48.02 -9.57
C ARG A 198 -58.06 -48.60 -10.91
N PHE A 199 -59.37 -48.66 -11.16
CA PHE A 199 -59.92 -49.13 -12.44
C PHE A 199 -59.58 -48.20 -13.61
N PHE A 200 -59.68 -46.89 -13.41
CA PHE A 200 -59.28 -45.92 -14.44
C PHE A 200 -57.77 -45.86 -14.62
N ASP A 201 -56.99 -45.88 -13.52
CA ASP A 201 -55.52 -45.91 -13.57
C ASP A 201 -55.01 -47.17 -14.30
N GLU A 202 -55.65 -48.33 -14.13
CA GLU A 202 -55.35 -49.59 -14.85
C GLU A 202 -55.66 -49.50 -16.36
N LYS A 203 -56.77 -48.85 -16.74
CA LYS A 203 -57.10 -48.62 -18.15
C LYS A 203 -56.10 -47.68 -18.82
N VAL A 204 -55.73 -46.59 -18.15
CA VAL A 204 -54.72 -45.65 -18.63
C VAL A 204 -53.35 -46.35 -18.73
N ALA A 205 -52.99 -47.15 -17.73
CA ALA A 205 -51.75 -47.91 -17.72
C ALA A 205 -51.63 -48.89 -18.90
N ARG A 206 -52.74 -49.54 -19.29
CA ARG A 206 -52.77 -50.43 -20.46
C ARG A 206 -52.68 -49.67 -21.79
N LEU A 207 -53.27 -48.48 -21.87
CA LEU A 207 -53.25 -47.63 -23.08
C LEU A 207 -51.83 -47.14 -23.42
N ILE A 208 -51.10 -46.68 -22.42
CA ILE A 208 -49.74 -46.13 -22.61
C ILE A 208 -48.62 -47.17 -22.42
N GLY A 209 -48.96 -48.44 -22.18
CA GLY A 209 -47.96 -49.50 -21.93
C GLY A 209 -47.15 -49.30 -20.64
N PHE A 210 -47.74 -48.67 -19.62
CA PHE A 210 -47.05 -48.24 -18.39
C PHE A 210 -46.31 -49.37 -17.67
N HIS A 211 -46.87 -50.59 -17.64
CA HIS A 211 -46.24 -51.73 -16.98
C HIS A 211 -44.89 -52.14 -17.61
N ALA A 212 -44.72 -51.97 -18.92
CA ALA A 212 -43.46 -52.24 -19.61
C ALA A 212 -42.47 -51.06 -19.52
N ALA A 213 -42.99 -49.83 -19.52
CA ALA A 213 -42.20 -48.60 -19.48
C ALA A 213 -41.67 -48.26 -18.06
N ARG A 214 -42.42 -48.61 -17.01
CA ARG A 214 -42.09 -48.29 -15.61
C ARG A 214 -40.73 -48.85 -15.15
N PRO A 215 -40.37 -50.13 -15.36
CA PRO A 215 -39.05 -50.66 -14.99
C PRO A 215 -37.91 -49.98 -15.75
N ASN A 216 -38.12 -49.66 -17.03
CA ASN A 216 -37.12 -48.97 -17.87
C ASN A 216 -36.85 -47.55 -17.36
N TYR A 217 -37.90 -46.80 -17.01
CA TYR A 217 -37.76 -45.45 -16.44
C TYR A 217 -37.15 -45.46 -15.03
N ALA A 218 -37.53 -46.43 -14.18
CA ALA A 218 -36.94 -46.63 -12.86
C ALA A 218 -35.43 -46.90 -12.97
N MET A 219 -35.04 -47.83 -13.85
CA MET A 219 -33.65 -48.17 -14.12
C MET A 219 -32.87 -46.97 -14.69
N LEU A 220 -33.48 -46.20 -15.59
CA LEU A 220 -32.88 -44.99 -16.17
C LEU A 220 -32.57 -43.94 -15.10
N LYS A 221 -33.35 -43.84 -14.03
CA LYS A 221 -33.08 -42.94 -12.90
C LYS A 221 -32.05 -43.49 -11.91
N GLU A 222 -32.06 -44.79 -11.63
CA GLU A 222 -31.18 -45.38 -10.63
C GLU A 222 -29.73 -45.58 -11.10
N ILE A 223 -29.51 -45.90 -12.38
CA ILE A 223 -28.16 -46.15 -12.91
C ILE A 223 -27.23 -44.94 -12.78
N PRO A 224 -27.62 -43.71 -13.21
CA PRO A 224 -26.76 -42.53 -13.07
C PRO A 224 -26.45 -42.21 -11.61
N LEU A 225 -27.44 -42.34 -10.71
CA LEU A 225 -27.26 -42.10 -9.28
C LEU A 225 -26.23 -43.06 -8.67
N ARG A 226 -26.29 -44.36 -9.01
CA ARG A 226 -25.32 -45.35 -8.52
C ARG A 226 -23.92 -45.13 -9.11
N LEU A 227 -23.82 -44.72 -10.38
CA LEU A 227 -22.56 -44.40 -11.04
C LEU A 227 -21.92 -43.14 -10.45
N ARG A 228 -22.71 -42.08 -10.20
CA ARG A 228 -22.23 -40.88 -9.50
C ARG A 228 -21.77 -41.20 -8.08
N ALA A 229 -22.54 -41.99 -7.33
CA ALA A 229 -22.12 -42.44 -6.00
C ALA A 229 -20.83 -43.28 -6.04
N HIS A 230 -20.59 -44.05 -7.10
CA HIS A 230 -19.33 -44.77 -7.30
C HIS A 230 -18.17 -43.81 -7.62
N ALA A 231 -18.39 -42.83 -8.51
CA ALA A 231 -17.39 -41.81 -8.83
C ALA A 231 -16.97 -41.01 -7.58
N GLU A 232 -17.91 -40.65 -6.70
CA GLU A 232 -17.59 -39.98 -5.43
C GLU A 232 -16.80 -40.89 -4.46
N ARG A 233 -17.08 -42.20 -4.42
CA ARG A 233 -16.24 -43.14 -3.65
C ARG A 233 -14.83 -43.21 -4.21
N CYS A 234 -14.68 -43.31 -5.54
CA CYS A 234 -13.38 -43.29 -6.19
C CYS A 234 -12.64 -41.97 -5.98
N ARG A 235 -13.35 -40.84 -5.91
CA ARG A 235 -12.77 -39.53 -5.57
C ARG A 235 -12.22 -39.51 -4.15
N ALA A 236 -12.96 -40.06 -3.18
CA ALA A 236 -12.52 -40.17 -1.80
C ALA A 236 -11.30 -41.11 -1.66
N GLU A 237 -11.31 -42.23 -2.38
CA GLU A 237 -10.17 -43.16 -2.44
C GLU A 237 -8.93 -42.48 -3.04
N LEU A 238 -9.07 -41.77 -4.16
CA LEU A 238 -8.00 -40.98 -4.77
C LEU A 238 -7.44 -39.94 -3.78
N ALA A 239 -8.30 -39.21 -3.08
CA ALA A 239 -7.87 -38.24 -2.07
C ALA A 239 -7.09 -38.91 -0.93
N ALA A 240 -7.53 -40.08 -0.47
CA ALA A 240 -6.83 -40.85 0.56
C ALA A 240 -5.45 -41.35 0.08
N GLU A 241 -5.35 -41.85 -1.15
CA GLU A 241 -4.06 -42.30 -1.71
C GLU A 241 -3.10 -41.13 -1.97
N ARG A 242 -3.61 -39.96 -2.36
CA ARG A 242 -2.82 -38.71 -2.47
C ARG A 242 -2.31 -38.25 -1.11
N GLN A 243 -3.14 -38.32 -0.06
CA GLN A 243 -2.72 -37.98 1.29
C GLN A 243 -1.58 -38.89 1.77
N LYS A 244 -1.67 -40.21 1.53
CA LYS A 244 -0.58 -41.14 1.86
C LYS A 244 0.72 -40.82 1.12
N LEU A 245 0.63 -40.42 -0.16
CA LEU A 245 1.80 -39.98 -0.92
C LEU A 245 2.43 -38.73 -0.29
N ALA A 246 1.61 -37.74 0.08
CA ALA A 246 2.06 -36.54 0.77
C ALA A 246 2.69 -36.85 2.15
N ASP A 247 2.15 -37.82 2.89
CA ASP A 247 2.70 -38.23 4.19
C ASP A 247 4.10 -38.85 4.05
N ILE A 248 4.36 -39.63 2.98
CA ILE A 248 5.71 -40.17 2.67
C ILE A 248 6.68 -39.03 2.36
N GLU A 249 6.27 -38.07 1.54
CA GLU A 249 7.08 -36.90 1.19
C GLU A 249 7.39 -36.04 2.42
N LYS A 250 6.38 -35.82 3.28
CA LYS A 250 6.53 -35.10 4.54
C LYS A 250 7.46 -35.82 5.51
N ALA A 251 7.34 -37.13 5.66
CA ALA A 251 8.24 -37.93 6.49
C ALA A 251 9.70 -37.83 6.02
N GLY A 252 9.92 -37.81 4.70
CA GLY A 252 11.24 -37.58 4.11
C GLY A 252 11.82 -36.19 4.44
N LEU A 253 10.99 -35.16 4.43
CA LEU A 253 11.37 -33.80 4.82
C LEU A 253 11.64 -33.68 6.33
N GLU A 254 10.78 -34.26 7.17
CA GLU A 254 10.93 -34.29 8.64
C GLU A 254 12.23 -35.00 9.04
N ALA A 255 12.55 -36.14 8.42
CA ALA A 255 13.81 -36.87 8.64
C ALA A 255 15.05 -36.06 8.23
N ALA A 256 14.91 -35.14 7.26
CA ALA A 256 15.98 -34.24 6.85
C ALA A 256 16.12 -33.00 7.75
N GLY A 257 15.26 -32.83 8.76
CA GLY A 257 15.31 -31.72 9.71
C GLY A 257 14.43 -30.52 9.35
N ALA A 258 13.42 -30.71 8.48
CA ALA A 258 12.45 -29.69 8.08
C ALA A 258 11.83 -28.91 9.25
N GLY A 259 11.48 -29.59 10.35
CA GLY A 259 10.77 -28.97 11.48
C GLY A 259 11.55 -27.85 12.17
N ALA A 260 12.88 -27.93 12.21
CA ALA A 260 13.71 -26.84 12.76
C ALA A 260 13.61 -25.57 11.90
N PHE A 261 13.56 -25.73 10.57
CA PHE A 261 13.39 -24.62 9.64
C PHE A 261 12.01 -23.98 9.70
N GLU A 262 10.94 -24.75 9.95
CA GLU A 262 9.59 -24.20 10.13
C GLU A 262 9.52 -23.28 11.34
N GLU A 263 10.12 -23.70 12.46
CA GLU A 263 10.17 -22.93 13.70
C GLU A 263 11.06 -21.69 13.56
N GLU A 264 12.24 -21.82 12.93
CA GLU A 264 13.11 -20.69 12.57
C GLU A 264 12.37 -19.68 11.67
N LEU A 265 11.67 -20.17 10.63
CA LEU A 265 10.92 -19.34 9.69
C LEU A 265 9.75 -18.64 10.37
N ARG A 266 9.03 -19.33 11.25
CA ARG A 266 7.92 -18.76 12.04
C ARG A 266 8.43 -17.66 12.96
N ALA A 267 9.53 -17.88 13.68
CA ALA A 267 10.14 -16.86 14.53
C ALA A 267 10.64 -15.64 13.71
N ALA A 268 11.30 -15.88 12.58
CA ALA A 268 11.77 -14.82 11.70
C ALA A 268 10.62 -14.01 11.08
N ARG A 269 9.51 -14.64 10.71
CA ARG A 269 8.30 -13.97 10.22
C ARG A 269 7.66 -13.10 11.30
N THR A 270 7.58 -13.57 12.54
CA THR A 270 7.09 -12.75 13.66
C THR A 270 8.00 -11.54 13.92
N ALA A 271 9.33 -11.73 13.85
CA ALA A 271 10.28 -10.64 13.99
C ALA A 271 10.17 -9.61 12.85
N LEU A 272 9.98 -10.07 11.61
CA LEU A 272 9.73 -9.21 10.45
C LEU A 272 8.45 -8.41 10.62
N ALA A 273 7.34 -9.04 11.00
CA ALA A 273 6.07 -8.35 11.24
C ALA A 273 6.20 -7.26 12.31
N ALA A 274 6.91 -7.54 13.40
CA ALA A 274 7.19 -6.53 14.43
C ALA A 274 8.02 -5.35 13.90
N ALA A 275 9.02 -5.62 13.03
CA ALA A 275 9.81 -4.57 12.39
C ALA A 275 8.97 -3.74 11.39
N ASP A 276 8.07 -4.37 10.64
CA ASP A 276 7.13 -3.66 9.76
C ASP A 276 6.18 -2.75 10.55
N ASP A 277 5.69 -3.20 11.71
CA ASP A 277 4.83 -2.38 12.55
C ASP A 277 5.57 -1.17 13.13
N ARG A 278 6.85 -1.33 13.51
CA ARG A 278 7.71 -0.19 13.89
C ARG A 278 7.92 0.79 12.73
N LEU A 279 8.17 0.28 11.52
CA LEU A 279 8.32 1.11 10.33
C LEU A 279 7.03 1.87 10.00
N LYS A 280 5.87 1.21 10.07
CA LYS A 280 4.55 1.86 9.90
C LYS A 280 4.32 2.96 10.95
N ALA A 281 4.67 2.71 12.21
CA ALA A 281 4.54 3.69 13.28
C ALA A 281 5.45 4.90 13.04
N ALA A 282 6.70 4.67 12.62
CA ALA A 282 7.64 5.73 12.26
C ALA A 282 7.15 6.55 11.03
N ASP A 283 6.64 5.88 9.99
CA ASP A 283 6.04 6.52 8.83
C ASP A 283 4.82 7.38 9.21
N ALA A 284 3.95 6.90 10.10
CA ALA A 284 2.78 7.65 10.58
C ALA A 284 3.18 8.88 11.42
N ALA A 285 4.19 8.74 12.28
CA ALA A 285 4.73 9.86 13.06
C ALA A 285 5.31 10.95 12.13
N LEU A 286 6.07 10.55 11.11
CA LEU A 286 6.61 11.47 10.12
C LEU A 286 5.54 12.18 9.31
N ARG A 287 4.51 11.47 8.84
CA ARG A 287 3.38 12.09 8.13
C ARG A 287 2.66 13.13 8.97
N THR A 288 2.52 12.88 10.27
CA THR A 288 1.89 13.83 11.20
C THR A 288 2.75 15.09 11.34
N LEU A 289 4.07 14.93 11.52
CA LEU A 289 5.01 16.04 11.60
C LEU A 289 5.11 16.84 10.28
N ASP A 290 5.10 16.15 9.13
CA ASP A 290 5.10 16.78 7.81
C ASP A 290 3.82 17.61 7.63
N ALA A 291 2.66 17.10 8.05
CA ALA A 291 1.40 17.86 8.04
C ALA A 291 1.41 19.06 9.00
N GLU A 292 1.99 18.92 10.20
CA GLU A 292 2.21 20.04 11.13
C GLU A 292 3.10 21.12 10.50
N ARG A 293 4.19 20.72 9.83
CA ARG A 293 5.10 21.63 9.11
C ARG A 293 4.40 22.33 7.96
N ASP A 294 3.68 21.60 7.12
CA ASP A 294 2.98 22.19 5.96
C ASP A 294 1.88 23.14 6.42
N LYS A 295 1.19 22.82 7.52
CA LYS A 295 0.24 23.72 8.17
C LYS A 295 0.93 24.97 8.72
N ALA A 296 2.05 24.83 9.43
CA ALA A 296 2.84 25.96 9.92
C ALA A 296 3.28 26.84 8.74
N LEU A 297 3.91 26.29 7.70
CA LEU A 297 4.32 27.04 6.52
C LEU A 297 3.16 27.75 5.81
N ASN A 298 1.94 27.19 5.81
CA ASN A 298 0.77 27.82 5.19
C ASN A 298 0.10 28.88 6.09
N GLU A 299 -0.05 28.62 7.39
CA GLU A 299 -0.69 29.54 8.34
C GLU A 299 0.23 30.71 8.71
N GLU A 300 1.53 30.46 8.79
CA GLU A 300 2.52 31.37 9.36
C GLU A 300 3.04 32.40 8.34
N VAL A 301 3.20 31.97 7.07
CA VAL A 301 3.54 32.87 5.95
C VAL A 301 2.41 33.86 5.64
N GLN A 302 1.15 33.47 5.86
CA GLN A 302 -0.01 34.26 5.45
C GLN A 302 -0.59 35.14 6.56
N ALA A 303 -0.42 34.77 7.84
CA ALA A 303 -1.11 35.46 8.94
C ALA A 303 -0.17 36.12 9.95
N THR A 304 0.88 35.45 10.43
CA THR A 304 1.76 36.02 11.48
C THR A 304 2.85 36.88 10.88
N THR A 305 3.56 36.42 9.84
CA THR A 305 4.55 37.28 9.17
C THR A 305 3.87 38.40 8.41
N ALA A 306 2.74 38.14 7.74
CA ALA A 306 1.98 39.17 7.04
C ALA A 306 1.40 40.21 8.01
N ARG A 307 0.84 39.82 9.16
CA ARG A 307 0.41 40.78 10.18
C ARG A 307 1.58 41.51 10.83
N ALA A 308 2.72 40.86 11.04
CA ALA A 308 3.92 41.52 11.54
C ALA A 308 4.43 42.56 10.52
N VAL A 309 4.41 42.21 9.23
CA VAL A 309 4.72 43.11 8.11
C VAL A 309 3.69 44.21 8.00
N ASP A 310 2.39 43.95 8.16
CA ASP A 310 1.35 44.98 8.16
C ASP A 310 1.46 45.89 9.38
N ILE A 311 1.77 45.36 10.57
CA ILE A 311 2.00 46.17 11.77
C ILE A 311 3.24 47.05 11.55
N LEU A 312 4.30 46.51 10.98
CA LEU A 312 5.50 47.27 10.62
C LEU A 312 5.23 48.25 9.48
N SER A 313 4.42 47.91 8.48
CA SER A 313 4.07 48.73 7.32
C SER A 313 2.97 49.76 7.60
N ASN A 314 2.25 49.62 8.71
CA ASN A 314 1.31 50.62 9.20
C ASN A 314 1.98 51.55 10.24
N ALA A 315 2.98 51.06 10.98
CA ALA A 315 3.84 51.87 11.84
C ALA A 315 4.88 52.66 11.02
N ASP A 316 5.45 52.04 9.98
CA ASP A 316 6.05 52.70 8.84
C ASP A 316 4.91 53.43 8.12
N SER A 317 4.68 54.70 8.45
CA SER A 317 3.82 55.53 7.61
C SER A 317 4.25 55.35 6.15
N ASN A 318 3.31 55.09 5.24
CA ASN A 318 3.48 54.91 3.79
C ASN A 318 4.11 56.15 3.10
N GLU A 319 5.25 56.64 3.59
CA GLU A 319 6.01 57.70 2.97
C GLU A 319 6.90 57.07 1.93
N SER A 320 6.58 57.37 0.68
CA SER A 320 7.40 56.91 -0.44
C SER A 320 8.85 57.39 -0.28
N ILE A 321 9.85 56.62 -0.73
CA ILE A 321 11.26 57.07 -0.77
C ILE A 321 11.38 58.48 -1.39
N ARG A 322 10.51 58.80 -2.35
CA ARG A 322 10.42 60.13 -2.99
C ARG A 322 9.96 61.23 -2.03
N GLU A 323 9.09 60.93 -1.09
CA GLU A 323 8.70 61.85 -0.02
C GLU A 323 9.81 61.98 1.02
N LEU A 324 10.52 60.89 1.36
CA LEU A 324 11.70 60.96 2.23
C LEU A 324 12.79 61.86 1.62
N TYR A 325 13.08 61.74 0.33
CA TYR A 325 14.00 62.64 -0.38
C TYR A 325 13.49 64.09 -0.43
N ARG A 326 12.20 64.29 -0.74
CA ARG A 326 11.59 65.64 -0.77
C ARG A 326 11.68 66.30 0.60
N LYS A 327 11.53 65.51 1.64
CA LYS A 327 11.68 65.91 3.04
C LYS A 327 13.14 66.20 3.37
N ALA A 328 14.09 65.32 3.07
CA ALA A 328 15.53 65.54 3.32
C ALA A 328 16.03 66.85 2.68
N ALA A 329 15.58 67.12 1.45
CA ALA A 329 15.88 68.36 0.73
C ALA A 329 15.36 69.64 1.45
N MET A 330 14.33 69.54 2.30
CA MET A 330 13.81 70.68 3.08
C MET A 330 14.67 71.01 4.30
N THR A 331 15.40 70.05 4.87
CA THR A 331 16.22 70.23 6.07
C THR A 331 17.65 70.71 5.75
N ARG A 332 18.14 70.49 4.53
CA ARG A 332 19.49 70.88 4.04
C ARG A 332 20.67 70.31 4.86
N ALA A 333 20.44 69.28 5.66
CA ALA A 333 21.47 68.56 6.42
C ALA A 333 22.01 67.40 5.58
N ILE A 334 23.33 67.23 5.51
CA ILE A 334 23.97 66.13 4.74
C ILE A 334 23.64 64.77 5.39
N GLU A 335 23.45 64.76 6.71
CA GLU A 335 23.12 63.59 7.51
C GLU A 335 21.76 63.00 7.13
N ASP A 336 20.79 63.83 6.74
CA ASP A 336 19.47 63.40 6.28
C ASP A 336 19.56 62.72 4.90
N ASP A 337 20.36 63.27 3.98
CA ASP A 337 20.55 62.70 2.63
C ASP A 337 21.25 61.33 2.69
N VAL A 338 22.23 61.17 3.58
CA VAL A 338 22.90 59.88 3.83
C VAL A 338 21.92 58.88 4.44
N ALA A 339 21.10 59.27 5.41
CA ALA A 339 20.11 58.38 6.02
C ALA A 339 19.08 57.87 5.00
N VAL A 340 18.63 58.71 4.06
CA VAL A 340 17.70 58.27 3.00
C VAL A 340 18.38 57.32 2.00
N GLN A 341 19.66 57.52 1.67
CA GLN A 341 20.43 56.58 0.85
C GLN A 341 20.60 55.21 1.53
N ASP A 342 20.88 55.20 2.84
CA ASP A 342 20.99 53.97 3.62
C ASP A 342 19.65 53.22 3.68
N ILE A 343 18.53 53.95 3.79
CA ILE A 343 17.17 53.38 3.72
C ILE A 343 16.91 52.77 2.34
N GLU A 344 17.25 53.46 1.26
CA GLU A 344 17.08 52.90 -0.11
C GLU A 344 17.94 51.65 -0.33
N ALA A 345 19.17 51.64 0.18
CA ALA A 345 20.04 50.46 0.13
C ALA A 345 19.45 49.28 0.93
N ASN A 346 18.93 49.55 2.13
CA ASN A 346 18.27 48.54 2.96
C ASN A 346 17.00 47.98 2.27
N ASP A 347 16.16 48.84 1.71
CA ASP A 347 14.93 48.45 1.02
C ASP A 347 15.19 47.56 -0.20
N ARG A 348 16.27 47.82 -0.94
CA ARG A 348 16.71 46.95 -2.05
C ARG A 348 17.11 45.57 -1.55
N SER A 349 17.87 45.49 -0.46
CA SER A 349 18.24 44.22 0.17
C SER A 349 17.02 43.47 0.69
N LEU A 350 16.09 44.18 1.33
CA LEU A 350 14.85 43.64 1.88
C LEU A 350 13.99 43.02 0.76
N ALA A 351 13.79 43.75 -0.34
CA ALA A 351 13.06 43.25 -1.51
C ALA A 351 13.74 42.03 -2.17
N ALA A 352 15.08 41.99 -2.18
CA ALA A 352 15.83 40.85 -2.70
C ALA A 352 15.64 39.60 -1.82
N SER A 353 15.76 39.75 -0.49
CA SER A 353 15.54 38.66 0.47
C SER A 353 14.08 38.17 0.47
N GLU A 354 13.10 39.05 0.27
CA GLU A 354 11.69 38.64 0.14
C GLU A 354 11.43 37.80 -1.11
N ARG A 355 12.04 38.16 -2.26
CA ARG A 355 11.97 37.34 -3.48
C ARG A 355 12.64 35.98 -3.27
N GLN A 356 13.82 35.96 -2.67
CA GLN A 356 14.52 34.72 -2.35
C GLN A 356 13.67 33.82 -1.44
N ARG A 357 13.01 34.39 -0.44
CA ARG A 357 12.08 33.66 0.44
C ARG A 357 10.91 33.06 -0.34
N ALA A 358 10.28 33.84 -1.22
CA ALA A 358 9.18 33.35 -2.06
C ALA A 358 9.62 32.18 -2.97
N ASP A 359 10.80 32.29 -3.57
CA ASP A 359 11.38 31.22 -4.40
C ASP A 359 11.65 29.95 -3.58
N LEU A 360 12.18 30.10 -2.36
CA LEU A 360 12.42 28.98 -1.45
C LEU A 360 11.12 28.30 -1.00
N ILE A 361 10.06 29.05 -0.72
CA ILE A 361 8.72 28.49 -0.44
C ILE A 361 8.20 27.71 -1.65
N GLY A 362 8.36 28.26 -2.86
CA GLY A 362 8.02 27.57 -4.11
C GLY A 362 8.78 26.25 -4.28
N LYS A 363 10.09 26.25 -4.02
CA LYS A 363 10.93 25.05 -4.03
C LYS A 363 10.50 24.03 -2.98
N ALA A 364 10.23 24.46 -1.74
CA ALA A 364 9.76 23.59 -0.66
C ALA A 364 8.46 22.86 -1.04
N ARG A 365 7.51 23.56 -1.66
CA ARG A 365 6.26 22.95 -2.16
C ARG A 365 6.50 21.91 -3.27
N GLN A 366 7.42 22.20 -4.20
CA GLN A 366 7.78 21.26 -5.25
C GLN A 366 8.45 19.99 -4.68
N LEU A 367 9.34 20.16 -3.69
CA LEU A 367 9.98 19.02 -3.01
C LEU A 367 8.95 18.18 -2.25
N ALA A 368 8.02 18.81 -1.52
CA ALA A 368 6.94 18.13 -0.82
C ALA A 368 6.05 17.32 -1.76
N GLN A 369 5.71 17.87 -2.94
CA GLN A 369 4.94 17.14 -3.94
C GLN A 369 5.71 15.93 -4.47
N ARG A 370 6.99 16.09 -4.82
CA ARG A 370 7.83 14.98 -5.30
C ARG A 370 7.96 13.88 -4.25
N ARG A 371 8.14 14.24 -2.99
CA ARG A 371 8.15 13.29 -1.87
C ARG A 371 6.84 12.52 -1.79
N SER A 372 5.70 13.22 -1.86
CA SER A 372 4.37 12.60 -1.82
C SER A 372 4.17 11.61 -2.98
N ASP A 373 4.62 11.96 -4.18
CA ASP A 373 4.55 11.09 -5.36
C ASP A 373 5.34 9.78 -5.15
N ILE A 374 6.59 9.88 -4.65
CA ILE A 374 7.41 8.68 -4.36
C ILE A 374 6.79 7.84 -3.24
N GLU A 375 6.30 8.47 -2.16
CA GLU A 375 5.66 7.76 -1.05
C GLU A 375 4.36 7.05 -1.47
N ALA A 376 3.60 7.64 -2.41
CA ALA A 376 2.41 7.03 -2.97
C ALA A 376 2.74 5.78 -3.80
N GLU A 377 3.81 5.84 -4.61
CA GLU A 377 4.31 4.68 -5.34
C GLU A 377 4.88 3.61 -4.41
N ARG A 378 5.60 3.98 -3.35
CA ARG A 378 6.04 3.05 -2.29
C ARG A 378 4.86 2.34 -1.63
N ALA A 379 3.77 3.05 -1.33
CA ALA A 379 2.55 2.42 -0.80
C ALA A 379 1.88 1.46 -1.81
N LYS A 380 1.96 1.76 -3.12
CA LYS A 380 1.50 0.81 -4.16
C LYS A 380 2.43 -0.40 -4.28
N PHE A 381 3.74 -0.22 -4.11
CA PHE A 381 4.74 -1.29 -4.11
C PHE A 381 4.39 -2.36 -3.06
N TYR A 382 4.12 -1.93 -1.82
CA TYR A 382 3.67 -2.86 -0.77
C TYR A 382 2.31 -3.50 -1.06
N ARG A 383 1.31 -2.71 -1.51
CA ARG A 383 -0.03 -3.25 -1.84
C ARG A 383 -0.01 -4.31 -2.94
N ARG A 384 0.92 -4.18 -3.90
CA ARG A 384 1.09 -5.14 -4.99
C ARG A 384 1.93 -6.35 -4.60
N GLY A 385 2.52 -6.37 -3.40
CA GLY A 385 3.33 -7.48 -2.92
C GLY A 385 4.70 -7.59 -3.62
N TYR A 386 5.20 -6.51 -4.21
CA TYR A 386 6.52 -6.49 -4.85
C TYR A 386 7.69 -6.71 -3.89
N ASP A 387 7.42 -6.61 -2.60
CA ASP A 387 8.34 -6.93 -1.50
C ASP A 387 8.50 -8.45 -1.27
N ASN A 388 7.91 -9.29 -2.12
CA ASN A 388 8.13 -10.74 -2.11
C ASN A 388 9.66 -11.05 -2.20
N PRO A 389 10.24 -11.82 -1.25
CA PRO A 389 11.62 -12.31 -1.32
C PRO A 389 11.96 -13.08 -2.61
N MET A 390 10.96 -13.66 -3.27
CA MET A 390 11.08 -14.37 -4.54
C MET A 390 10.76 -13.48 -5.75
N GLY A 391 10.35 -12.24 -5.54
CA GLY A 391 10.13 -11.25 -6.59
C GLY A 391 11.45 -10.66 -7.08
N GLN A 392 11.58 -10.54 -8.39
CA GLN A 392 12.72 -9.92 -9.06
C GLN A 392 12.26 -8.91 -10.11
N PHE A 393 13.12 -7.93 -10.37
CA PHE A 393 12.96 -6.94 -11.41
C PHE A 393 14.08 -7.10 -12.44
N ASP A 394 13.70 -7.22 -13.71
CA ASP A 394 14.63 -7.32 -14.84
C ASP A 394 15.06 -5.96 -15.41
N ASN A 395 14.48 -4.87 -14.90
CA ASN A 395 14.62 -3.51 -15.42
C ASN A 395 15.23 -2.51 -14.43
N GLU A 396 16.28 -2.94 -13.71
CA GLU A 396 17.06 -2.13 -12.75
C GLU A 396 17.41 -0.73 -13.27
N ASN A 397 18.01 -0.62 -14.46
CA ASN A 397 18.38 0.69 -15.03
C ASN A 397 17.18 1.61 -15.25
N ALA A 398 16.02 1.05 -15.65
CA ALA A 398 14.82 1.84 -15.87
C ALA A 398 14.21 2.34 -14.56
N ILE A 399 14.32 1.57 -13.47
CA ILE A 399 13.90 1.98 -12.12
C ILE A 399 14.79 3.14 -11.65
N ALA A 400 16.12 2.98 -11.76
CA ALA A 400 17.09 4.01 -11.40
C ALA A 400 16.89 5.30 -12.22
N ASP A 401 16.67 5.19 -13.53
CA ASP A 401 16.40 6.33 -14.41
C ASP A 401 15.09 7.03 -14.07
N ALA A 402 14.02 6.28 -13.78
CA ALA A 402 12.75 6.85 -13.36
C ALA A 402 12.87 7.59 -12.02
N LEU A 403 13.56 6.99 -11.04
CA LEU A 403 13.84 7.64 -9.75
C LEU A 403 14.70 8.90 -9.92
N GLY A 404 15.76 8.82 -10.73
CA GLY A 404 16.62 9.96 -11.06
C GLY A 404 15.86 11.10 -11.76
N ALA A 405 14.91 10.76 -12.64
CA ALA A 405 14.07 11.73 -13.32
C ALA A 405 13.06 12.41 -12.37
N ILE A 406 12.49 11.65 -11.42
CA ILE A 406 11.62 12.20 -10.37
C ILE A 406 12.42 13.11 -9.42
N LEU A 407 13.62 12.69 -9.01
CA LEU A 407 14.52 13.50 -8.18
C LEU A 407 14.86 14.85 -8.84
N LYS A 408 15.13 14.84 -10.15
CA LYS A 408 15.37 16.04 -10.95
C LYS A 408 14.08 16.85 -11.23
N GLY A 409 12.90 16.29 -10.98
CA GLY A 409 11.61 16.91 -11.26
C GLY A 409 11.21 16.92 -12.73
N VAL A 410 11.81 16.05 -13.54
CA VAL A 410 11.53 15.91 -14.98
C VAL A 410 10.28 15.06 -15.20
N VAL A 411 10.00 14.12 -14.30
CA VAL A 411 8.95 13.11 -14.43
C VAL A 411 8.18 12.97 -13.12
N GLN A 412 6.91 12.59 -13.20
CA GLN A 412 6.04 12.31 -12.04
C GLN A 412 6.09 10.85 -11.59
N GLY A 413 5.66 10.57 -10.36
CA GLY A 413 5.66 9.23 -9.76
C GLY A 413 4.97 8.13 -10.59
N ALA A 414 3.98 8.47 -11.41
CA ALA A 414 3.25 7.49 -12.22
C ALA A 414 4.15 6.67 -13.19
N VAL A 415 5.26 7.26 -13.66
CA VAL A 415 6.22 6.55 -14.53
C VAL A 415 6.95 5.45 -13.77
N LEU A 416 7.34 5.72 -12.51
CA LEU A 416 7.94 4.70 -11.63
C LEU A 416 7.00 3.50 -11.45
N GLY A 417 5.71 3.74 -11.20
CA GLY A 417 4.72 2.66 -11.07
C GLY A 417 4.56 1.81 -12.33
N THR A 418 4.70 2.41 -13.51
CA THR A 418 4.65 1.71 -14.81
C THR A 418 5.89 0.86 -15.04
N VAL A 419 7.06 1.41 -14.74
CA VAL A 419 8.34 0.69 -14.82
C VAL A 419 8.35 -0.50 -13.85
N LEU A 420 7.94 -0.30 -12.60
CA LEU A 420 7.82 -1.38 -11.63
C LEU A 420 6.86 -2.48 -12.12
N GLN A 421 5.70 -2.11 -12.67
CA GLN A 421 4.75 -3.09 -13.17
C GLN A 421 5.29 -3.90 -14.36
N GLY A 422 6.02 -3.26 -15.26
CA GLY A 422 6.52 -3.89 -16.48
C GLY A 422 7.69 -4.85 -16.27
N GLY A 423 8.45 -4.70 -15.18
CA GLY A 423 9.65 -5.51 -14.93
C GLY A 423 9.54 -6.53 -13.80
N TYR A 424 8.42 -6.56 -13.06
CA TYR A 424 8.23 -7.51 -11.97
C TYR A 424 7.99 -8.93 -12.50
N ASN A 425 8.83 -9.86 -12.07
CA ASN A 425 8.69 -11.28 -12.34
C ASN A 425 8.97 -12.07 -11.07
N GLU A 426 8.28 -13.20 -10.86
CA GLU A 426 8.62 -14.11 -9.76
C GLU A 426 9.68 -15.11 -10.23
N ARG A 427 10.69 -15.32 -9.38
CA ARG A 427 11.74 -16.30 -9.65
C ARG A 427 11.14 -17.71 -9.67
N GLN A 428 11.52 -18.50 -10.67
CA GLN A 428 11.17 -19.92 -10.71
C GLN A 428 11.79 -20.66 -9.52
N ARG A 429 10.97 -21.40 -8.79
CA ARG A 429 11.38 -22.21 -7.64
C ARG A 429 12.31 -23.34 -8.10
N ARG A 430 13.30 -23.68 -7.26
CA ARG A 430 14.24 -24.79 -7.54
C ARG A 430 13.61 -26.17 -7.31
N ALA A 431 12.62 -26.26 -6.44
CA ALA A 431 11.92 -27.48 -6.07
C ALA A 431 10.47 -27.44 -6.56
N ASP A 432 9.88 -28.62 -6.77
CA ASP A 432 8.49 -28.76 -7.19
C ASP A 432 7.53 -28.27 -6.09
N SER A 433 6.60 -27.39 -6.43
CA SER A 433 5.63 -26.81 -5.49
C SER A 433 4.66 -27.84 -4.89
N GLY A 434 4.53 -29.02 -5.50
CA GLY A 434 3.65 -30.09 -5.02
C GLY A 434 4.28 -31.11 -4.06
N PHE A 435 5.59 -31.04 -3.82
CA PHE A 435 6.29 -32.04 -2.98
C PHE A 435 6.03 -31.78 -1.48
N GLY A 436 5.46 -32.78 -0.79
CA GLY A 436 4.95 -32.67 0.59
C GLY A 436 3.44 -32.43 0.69
N GLY A 437 2.70 -32.49 -0.43
CA GLY A 437 1.24 -32.28 -0.52
C GLY A 437 0.78 -30.82 -0.63
N ASP A 438 -0.54 -30.57 -0.57
CA ASP A 438 -1.16 -29.21 -0.59
C ASP A 438 -0.71 -28.33 0.61
N ARG A 439 -0.05 -28.94 1.59
CA ARG A 439 0.59 -28.33 2.76
C ARG A 439 2.10 -28.56 2.80
N GLY A 440 2.74 -28.85 1.66
CA GLY A 440 4.19 -28.71 1.52
C GLY A 440 4.60 -27.30 1.99
N PHE A 441 5.86 -27.13 2.36
CA PHE A 441 6.37 -25.88 2.95
C PHE A 441 5.68 -24.66 2.34
N ASN A 442 4.95 -23.91 3.16
CA ASN A 442 4.13 -22.80 2.69
C ASN A 442 5.04 -21.63 2.30
N PHE A 443 5.69 -21.81 1.15
CA PHE A 443 6.46 -20.86 0.39
C PHE A 443 5.44 -19.91 -0.23
N PRO A 444 5.48 -18.62 0.10
CA PRO A 444 4.32 -17.81 -0.21
C PRO A 444 4.19 -17.60 -1.74
N GLY A 445 2.94 -17.65 -2.21
CA GLY A 445 2.57 -17.78 -3.63
C GLY A 445 1.99 -19.15 -4.05
N ALA A 446 1.81 -20.12 -3.14
CA ALA A 446 1.25 -21.44 -3.49
C ALA A 446 -0.30 -21.48 -3.55
N GLU A 447 -1.00 -20.42 -3.13
CA GLU A 447 -2.47 -20.33 -3.28
C GLU A 447 -2.83 -19.74 -4.64
N GLY A 448 -3.20 -20.61 -5.57
CA GLY A 448 -3.75 -20.22 -6.86
C GLY A 448 -5.08 -19.48 -6.69
N GLY A 449 -5.12 -18.25 -7.22
CA GLY A 449 -6.34 -17.61 -7.68
C GLY A 449 -7.25 -16.99 -6.62
N GLY A 450 -7.04 -15.69 -6.38
CA GLY A 450 -8.11 -14.75 -6.06
C GLY A 450 -8.46 -14.56 -4.59
N SER A 451 -7.73 -13.68 -3.91
CA SER A 451 -8.27 -12.57 -3.09
C SER A 451 -7.11 -11.87 -2.41
N GLY A 452 -7.11 -10.53 -2.41
CA GLY A 452 -6.01 -9.70 -1.93
C GLY A 452 -5.58 -10.00 -0.50
N GLY A 453 -4.30 -10.31 -0.33
CA GLY A 453 -3.61 -10.36 0.94
C GLY A 453 -2.12 -10.23 0.66
N GLY A 454 -1.55 -9.06 0.93
CA GLY A 454 -0.10 -8.86 0.81
C GLY A 454 0.66 -9.85 1.70
N TRP A 455 1.91 -10.14 1.32
CA TRP A 455 2.85 -11.03 2.01
C TRP A 455 3.05 -10.75 3.51
N ILE A 456 2.57 -9.61 4.01
CA ILE A 456 2.69 -9.15 5.39
C ILE A 456 1.34 -8.54 5.79
N GLY A 457 0.62 -9.23 6.67
CA GLY A 457 -0.43 -8.68 7.54
C GLY A 457 -1.44 -7.74 6.89
N GLY A 458 -2.47 -8.31 6.26
CA GLY A 458 -3.72 -7.60 5.96
C GLY A 458 -4.66 -7.62 7.18
N ASP A 459 -4.55 -6.57 7.99
CA ASP A 459 -5.62 -5.85 8.69
C ASP A 459 -6.73 -6.63 9.43
N SER A 460 -6.72 -6.50 10.76
CA SER A 460 -7.91 -6.62 11.61
C SER A 460 -8.01 -5.36 12.47
N GLY A 461 -8.31 -4.21 11.86
CA GLY A 461 -8.58 -2.97 12.60
C GLY A 461 -9.29 -1.91 11.77
N GLY A 462 -10.59 -1.69 12.05
CA GLY A 462 -11.24 -0.40 11.72
C GLY A 462 -12.56 -0.49 10.96
N GLY A 463 -13.60 -1.01 11.61
CA GLY A 463 -14.99 -0.82 11.16
C GLY A 463 -15.64 0.35 11.89
N ASP A 464 -15.24 1.59 11.58
CA ASP A 464 -15.94 2.78 12.07
C ASP A 464 -17.05 3.17 11.07
N GLY A 465 -18.27 2.74 11.41
CA GLY A 465 -19.47 3.01 10.64
C GLY A 465 -20.00 4.42 10.90
N PHE A 466 -19.55 5.40 10.10
CA PHE A 466 -20.28 6.66 9.93
C PHE A 466 -21.11 6.61 8.64
N ARG A 467 -22.42 6.36 8.80
CA ARG A 467 -23.45 6.66 7.79
C ARG A 467 -23.96 8.06 8.07
N THR A 468 -23.57 9.04 7.27
CA THR A 468 -24.35 10.28 7.15
C THR A 468 -25.39 10.08 6.04
N GLY A 469 -26.66 10.17 6.45
CA GLY A 469 -27.80 10.14 5.56
C GLY A 469 -27.90 11.40 4.71
N GLY A 470 -28.58 11.26 3.59
CA GLY A 470 -28.96 12.35 2.70
C GLY A 470 -29.97 11.83 1.68
N GLY A 471 -31.23 11.72 2.11
CA GLY A 471 -32.39 11.50 1.25
C GLY A 471 -33.38 12.63 1.50
N PHE A 472 -33.79 13.26 0.39
CA PHE A 472 -34.62 14.45 0.19
C PHE A 472 -33.94 15.81 0.35
#